data_AF-A0A7R8ZAL9-F1
#
_entry.id   AF-A0A7R8ZAL9-F1
#
_cell.length_a   1.000
_cell.length_b   1.000
_cell.length_c   1.000
_cell.angle_alpha   90.00
_cell.angle_beta   90.00
_cell.angle_gamma   90.00
#
_symmetry.space_group_name_H-M   'P 1'
#
loop_
_entity.id
_entity.type
_entity.pdbx_description
1 polymer ?
#
loop_
_entity_poly.entity_id
_entity_poly.type
_entity_poly.pdbx_seq_one_letter_code
_entity_poly.pdbx_strand_id
1 'polypeptide(L)'
;MVIEFRGGMSLREGIQVMEQAHRTGRLSAIDLVEVNPSIGDKRDVHLTIQAAKHLLQAVFGRQRRGNYPNDELVKLVNYNKLDKETNVLK
;
A
#
# COMPACT_ATOMS: atom_id res chain seq x y z
N MET A 1 -16.73 1.83 10.61
CA MET A 1 -16.63 0.39 10.32
C MET A 1 -16.49 0.25 8.82
N VAL A 2 -15.35 -0.19 8.31
CA VAL A 2 -15.24 -0.83 7.00
C VAL A 2 -14.66 -2.18 7.38
N ILE A 3 -15.45 -3.22 7.60
CA ILE A 3 -15.75 -4.23 6.59
C ILE A 3 -17.09 -4.90 6.93
N GLU A 4 -17.80 -5.30 5.88
CA GLU A 4 -18.90 -6.28 5.82
C GLU A 4 -20.34 -5.76 5.93
N PHE A 5 -20.87 -5.35 4.77
CA PHE A 5 -22.24 -5.68 4.39
C PHE A 5 -22.22 -6.92 3.49
N ARG A 6 -23.13 -7.87 3.70
CA ARG A 6 -23.29 -9.02 2.78
C ARG A 6 -23.61 -8.49 1.39
N GLY A 7 -22.82 -8.89 0.38
CA GLY A 7 -22.94 -8.40 -1.00
C GLY A 7 -22.14 -7.13 -1.32
N GLY A 8 -21.27 -6.68 -0.42
CA GLY A 8 -20.36 -5.56 -0.67
C GLY A 8 -19.19 -5.89 -1.62
N MET A 9 -18.47 -4.84 -2.03
CA MET A 9 -17.29 -4.95 -2.90
C MET A 9 -16.18 -5.75 -2.19
N SER A 10 -15.58 -6.71 -2.90
CA SER A 10 -14.41 -7.43 -2.41
C SER A 10 -13.17 -6.52 -2.38
N LEU A 11 -12.22 -6.82 -1.50
CA LEU A 11 -10.94 -6.09 -1.44
C LEU A 11 -10.20 -6.09 -2.79
N ARG A 12 -10.31 -7.16 -3.57
CA ARG A 12 -9.70 -7.27 -4.89
C ARG A 12 -10.29 -6.27 -5.88
N GLU A 13 -11.61 -6.12 -5.89
CA GLU A 13 -12.30 -5.16 -6.75
C GLU A 13 -11.95 -3.73 -6.36
N GLY A 14 -11.93 -3.42 -5.06
CA GLY A 14 -11.50 -2.12 -4.56
C GLY A 14 -10.08 -1.76 -4.99
N ILE A 15 -9.13 -2.71 -4.89
CA ILE A 15 -7.76 -2.51 -5.36
C ILE A 15 -7.72 -2.24 -6.87
N GLN A 16 -8.51 -2.96 -7.68
CA GLN A 16 -8.57 -2.72 -9.13
C GLN A 16 -9.03 -1.30 -9.44
N VAL A 17 -10.08 -0.81 -8.78
CA VAL A 17 -10.58 0.56 -8.96
C VAL A 17 -9.50 1.57 -8.62
N MET A 18 -8.80 1.40 -7.49
CA MET A 18 -7.72 2.31 -7.08
C MET A 18 -6.54 2.29 -8.05
N GLU A 19 -6.14 1.12 -8.55
CA GLU A 19 -5.10 1.01 -9.57
C GLU A 19 -5.52 1.70 -10.88
N GLN A 20 -6.79 1.58 -11.30
CA GLN A 20 -7.28 2.29 -12.49
C GLN A 20 -7.33 3.80 -12.28
N ALA A 21 -7.79 4.26 -11.13
CA ALA A 21 -7.80 5.68 -10.78
C ALA A 21 -6.37 6.26 -10.82
N HIS A 22 -5.40 5.56 -10.22
CA HIS A 22 -3.99 5.93 -10.29
C HIS A 22 -3.47 5.98 -11.74
N ARG A 23 -3.78 4.96 -12.56
CA ARG A 23 -3.36 4.87 -13.97
C ARG A 23 -3.81 6.06 -14.83
N THR A 24 -4.86 6.78 -14.44
CA THR A 24 -5.30 7.98 -15.18
C THR A 24 -4.32 9.16 -15.07
N GLY A 25 -3.46 9.19 -14.04
CA GLY A 25 -2.59 10.33 -13.75
C GLY A 25 -3.32 11.59 -13.30
N ARG A 26 -4.64 11.53 -13.06
CA ARG A 26 -5.49 12.67 -12.68
C ARG A 26 -5.95 12.65 -11.22
N LEU A 27 -5.49 11.67 -10.45
CA LEU A 27 -5.81 11.58 -9.04
C LEU A 27 -5.05 12.67 -8.27
N SER A 28 -5.76 13.69 -7.81
CA SER A 28 -5.17 14.78 -7.00
C SER A 28 -5.32 14.58 -5.50
N ALA A 29 -6.38 13.90 -5.07
CA ALA A 29 -6.70 13.68 -3.66
C ALA A 29 -7.49 12.36 -3.51
N ILE A 30 -7.39 11.75 -2.34
CA ILE A 30 -8.18 10.59 -1.94
C ILE A 30 -8.55 10.73 -0.47
N ASP A 31 -9.82 10.49 -0.17
CA ASP A 31 -10.31 10.41 1.21
C ASP A 31 -10.68 8.97 1.54
N LEU A 32 -10.15 8.46 2.65
CA LEU A 32 -10.50 7.15 3.19
C LEU A 32 -11.30 7.34 4.48
N VAL A 33 -12.61 7.17 4.38
CA VAL A 33 -13.56 7.37 5.49
C VAL A 33 -13.98 6.04 6.12
N GLU A 34 -14.68 6.12 7.26
CA GLU A 34 -15.30 4.98 7.95
C GLU A 34 -14.34 3.94 8.57
N VAL A 35 -13.04 4.23 8.64
CA VAL A 35 -12.09 3.41 9.40
C VAL A 35 -12.21 3.76 10.89
N ASN A 36 -12.84 2.88 11.68
CA ASN A 36 -12.98 3.09 13.13
C ASN A 36 -12.32 1.94 13.90
N PRO A 37 -11.11 2.15 14.45
CA PRO A 37 -10.39 1.14 15.24
C PRO A 37 -11.02 0.81 16.60
N SER A 38 -11.97 1.63 17.07
CA SER A 38 -12.61 1.44 18.38
C SER A 38 -13.83 0.51 18.32
N ILE A 39 -14.20 0.05 17.12
CA ILE A 39 -15.37 -0.80 16.89
C ILE A 39 -14.90 -2.13 16.30
N GLY A 40 -15.31 -3.23 16.93
CA GLY A 40 -14.99 -4.60 16.48
C GLY A 40 -13.99 -5.31 17.39
N ASP A 41 -13.75 -6.59 17.10
CA ASP A 41 -12.73 -7.35 17.79
C ASP A 41 -11.32 -7.02 17.25
N LYS A 42 -10.26 -7.51 17.91
CA LYS A 42 -8.87 -7.26 17.48
C LYS A 42 -8.59 -7.74 16.05
N ARG A 43 -9.27 -8.80 15.61
CA ARG A 43 -9.07 -9.40 14.29
C ARG A 43 -9.72 -8.53 13.21
N ASP A 44 -10.96 -8.11 13.43
CA ASP A 44 -11.73 -7.27 12.52
C ASP A 44 -11.10 -5.89 12.37
N VAL A 45 -10.61 -5.31 13.47
CA VAL A 45 -9.85 -4.06 13.45
C VAL A 45 -8.57 -4.24 12.63
N HIS A 46 -7.84 -5.33 12.82
CA HIS A 46 -6.64 -5.60 12.05
C HIS A 46 -6.94 -5.76 10.56
N LEU A 47 -7.97 -6.53 10.21
CA LEU A 47 -8.41 -6.73 8.82
C LEU A 47 -8.81 -5.40 8.17
N THR A 48 -9.57 -4.57 8.89
CA THR A 48 -10.00 -3.23 8.46
C THR A 48 -8.81 -2.35 8.13
N ILE A 49 -7.83 -2.28 9.03
CA ILE A 49 -6.63 -1.47 8.86
C ILE A 49 -5.76 -1.99 7.71
N GLN A 50 -5.62 -3.31 7.55
CA GLN A 50 -4.87 -3.87 6.42
C GLN A 50 -5.57 -3.59 5.08
N ALA A 51 -6.89 -3.75 5.01
CA ALA A 51 -7.66 -3.45 3.80
C ALA A 51 -7.51 -1.97 3.41
N ALA A 52 -7.68 -1.06 4.37
CA ALA A 52 -7.44 0.38 4.22
C ALA A 52 -6.04 0.68 3.65
N LYS A 53 -5.01 0.08 4.26
CA LYS A 53 -3.61 0.24 3.83
C LYS A 53 -3.40 -0.25 2.40
N HIS A 54 -3.97 -1.39 2.02
CA HIS A 54 -3.85 -1.92 0.68
C HIS A 54 -4.50 -1.03 -0.39
N LEU A 55 -5.66 -0.45 -0.09
CA LEU A 55 -6.34 0.48 -0.99
C LEU A 55 -5.52 1.75 -1.22
N LEU A 56 -5.01 2.35 -0.14
CA LEU A 56 -4.14 3.53 -0.24
C LEU A 56 -2.86 3.22 -1.03
N GLN A 57 -2.21 2.09 -0.76
CA GLN A 57 -1.02 1.72 -1.51
C GLN A 57 -1.31 1.56 -3.02
N ALA A 58 -2.43 0.94 -3.38
CA ALA A 58 -2.83 0.77 -4.77
C ALA A 58 -3.03 2.13 -5.47
N VAL A 59 -3.61 3.11 -4.78
CA VAL A 59 -3.87 4.44 -5.34
C VAL A 59 -2.60 5.27 -5.53
N PHE A 60 -1.55 5.01 -4.75
CA PHE A 60 -0.23 5.63 -4.88
C PHE A 60 0.71 4.85 -5.80
N GLY A 61 0.19 3.90 -6.59
CA GLY A 61 0.95 3.23 -7.64
C GLY A 61 1.61 1.92 -7.23
N ARG A 62 1.27 1.35 -6.07
CA ARG A 62 1.65 -0.04 -5.75
C ARG A 62 0.88 -0.98 -6.67
N GLN A 63 1.57 -1.69 -7.54
CA GLN A 63 0.99 -2.73 -8.37
C GLN A 63 1.09 -4.09 -7.69
N ARG A 64 0.04 -4.91 -7.79
CA ARG A 64 0.07 -6.30 -7.28
C ARG A 64 1.11 -7.19 -7.99
N ARG A 65 1.53 -6.83 -9.19
CA ARG A 65 2.61 -7.50 -9.93
C ARG A 65 4.01 -7.17 -9.41
N GLY A 66 4.11 -6.26 -8.45
CA GLY A 66 5.37 -5.68 -8.00
C GLY A 66 5.70 -4.42 -8.79
N ASN A 67 6.42 -3.51 -8.14
CA ASN A 67 6.97 -2.32 -8.79
C ASN A 67 8.46 -2.59 -9.02
N TYR A 68 8.94 -2.34 -10.24
CA TYR A 68 10.38 -2.38 -10.49
C TYR A 68 11.04 -1.24 -9.68
N PRO A 69 12.07 -1.54 -8.87
CA PRO A 69 12.76 -0.50 -8.13
C PRO A 69 13.42 0.46 -9.12
N ASN A 70 13.33 1.75 -8.84
CA ASN A 70 13.94 2.76 -9.72
C ASN A 70 15.45 2.51 -9.79
N ASP A 71 16.05 2.42 -10.98
CA ASP A 71 17.45 2.01 -11.17
C ASP A 71 18.43 2.87 -10.35
N GLU A 72 18.10 4.15 -10.17
CA GLU A 72 18.87 5.06 -9.32
C GLU A 72 18.80 4.69 -7.83
N LEU A 73 17.62 4.28 -7.35
CA LEU A 73 17.46 3.81 -5.97
C LEU A 73 18.19 2.49 -5.74
N VAL A 74 18.17 1.57 -6.72
CA VAL A 74 18.94 0.32 -6.66
C VAL A 74 20.43 0.62 -6.57
N LYS A 75 20.93 1.55 -7.39
CA LYS A 75 22.33 2.00 -7.34
C LYS A 75 22.68 2.58 -5.98
N LEU A 76 21.88 3.50 -5.44
CA LEU A 76 22.12 4.12 -4.13
C LEU A 76 22.11 3.11 -2.97
N VAL A 77 21.18 2.15 -2.99
CA VAL A 77 21.14 1.07 -1.99
C VAL A 77 22.38 0.20 -2.08
N ASN A 78 22.86 -0.10 -3.28
CA ASN A 78 24.09 -0.87 -3.48
C ASN A 78 25.35 -0.09 -3.04
N TYR A 79 25.42 1.22 -3.31
CA TYR A 79 26.49 2.09 -2.78
C TYR A 79 26.50 2.11 -1.25
N ASN A 80 25.34 2.27 -0.62
CA ASN A 80 25.15 2.27 0.84
C ASN A 80 25.25 0.88 1.50
N LYS A 81 25.56 -0.16 0.73
CA LYS A 81 25.87 -1.50 1.22
C LYS A 81 27.37 -1.76 1.15
N LEU A 82 28.03 -1.29 0.09
CA LEU A 82 29.48 -1.37 -0.10
C LEU A 82 30.26 -0.54 0.94
N ASP A 83 29.75 0.63 1.31
CA ASP A 83 30.32 1.49 2.37
C ASP A 83 30.23 0.84 3.77
N LYS A 84 29.13 0.14 4.07
CA LYS A 84 28.93 -0.56 5.34
C LYS A 84 29.80 -1.79 5.45
N GLU A 85 30.00 -2.55 4.37
CA GLU A 85 30.90 -3.71 4.37
C GLU A 85 32.37 -3.29 4.50
N THR A 86 32.77 -2.13 3.96
CA THR A 86 34.13 -1.61 4.11
C THR A 86 34.40 -0.96 5.48
N ASN A 87 33.37 -0.47 6.18
CA ASN A 87 33.52 0.17 7.48
C ASN A 87 33.38 -0.81 8.68
N VAL A 88 33.02 -2.07 8.42
CA VAL A 88 33.02 -3.16 9.42
C VAL A 88 34.37 -3.91 9.43
N LEU A 89 35.19 -3.72 8.38
CA LEU A 89 36.52 -4.33 8.24
C LEU A 89 37.68 -3.42 8.69
N LYS A 90 37.38 -2.29 9.35
CA LYS A 90 38.37 -1.38 9.94
C LYS A 90 38.29 -1.38 11.46
#